data_AF-A0A1E9JJJ8-F1
#
_entry.id   AF-A0A1E9JJJ8-F1
#
_cell.length_a   1.000
_cell.length_b   1.000
_cell.length_c   1.000
_cell.angle_alpha   90.00
_cell.angle_beta   90.00
_cell.angle_gamma   90.00
#
_symmetry.space_group_name_H-M   'P 1'
#
loop_
_entity.id
_entity.type
_entity.pdbx_description
1 polymer ?
#
loop_
_entity_poly.entity_id
_entity_poly.type
_entity_poly.pdbx_seq_one_letter_code
_entity_poly.pdbx_strand_id
1 'polypeptide(L)'
;MNSDKILTIIKEKNKKEIIHMLETIGKIKTLSFFAEVLSKRTYFTLNNDGTIKRNELNFILPIFAFSNDLDYLADSIINFSDLKEREKISAIYRFSNIEIPKLKEKLMKTLANGNLDFSKRYGKELFLRDREEFYKTILEFSFLGDMKSLKPLLILSFKKLFENEEYEENVFFLLISFITKYRDNFYFYENCEKENNPVNFEMLKENVLSNKKLLESREGLEILSTLKALEIYNFKNFDNFLLKIAFEIRMIKNLTALNETTKRLSAVFL
;
A
#
# COMPACT_ATOMS: atom_id res chain seq x y z
N MET A 1 5.71 -24.01 7.38
CA MET A 1 6.90 -23.75 6.54
C MET A 1 8.12 -23.66 7.43
N ASN A 2 9.25 -24.22 6.99
CA ASN A 2 10.44 -24.36 7.83
C ASN A 2 11.08 -22.98 8.05
N SER A 3 10.65 -22.33 9.13
CA SER A 3 11.16 -21.07 9.71
C SER A 3 12.65 -20.85 9.46
N ASP A 4 13.43 -21.92 9.58
CA ASP A 4 14.88 -21.89 9.54
C ASP A 4 15.42 -21.66 8.11
N LYS A 5 14.71 -22.10 7.08
CA LYS A 5 15.09 -21.88 5.67
C LYS A 5 15.04 -20.40 5.29
N ILE A 6 14.00 -19.67 5.72
CA ILE A 6 13.89 -18.22 5.49
C ILE A 6 15.09 -17.50 6.14
N LEU A 7 15.40 -17.86 7.39
CA LEU A 7 16.51 -17.24 8.12
C LEU A 7 17.85 -17.47 7.43
N THR A 8 18.11 -18.70 6.96
CA THR A 8 19.33 -19.03 6.23
C THR A 8 19.45 -18.21 4.95
N ILE A 9 18.41 -18.21 4.11
CA ILE A 9 18.42 -17.49 2.82
C ILE A 9 18.70 -16.00 3.03
N ILE A 10 18.03 -15.35 3.99
CA ILE A 10 18.18 -13.91 4.23
C ILE A 10 19.53 -13.58 4.88
N LYS A 11 20.00 -14.37 5.86
CA LYS A 11 21.31 -14.13 6.51
C LYS A 11 22.48 -14.29 5.54
N GLU A 12 22.41 -15.31 4.68
CA GLU A 12 23.44 -15.59 3.68
C GLU A 12 23.28 -14.74 2.42
N LYS A 13 22.20 -13.94 2.32
CA LYS A 13 21.84 -13.20 1.11
C LYS A 13 21.85 -14.10 -0.13
N ASN A 14 21.29 -15.31 0.00
CA ASN A 14 21.32 -16.34 -1.04
C ASN A 14 20.36 -16.00 -2.19
N LYS A 15 20.82 -15.07 -3.04
CA LYS A 15 20.06 -14.58 -4.21
C LYS A 15 19.70 -15.70 -5.18
N LYS A 16 20.59 -16.67 -5.38
CA LYS A 16 20.37 -17.80 -6.30
C LYS A 16 19.15 -18.63 -5.92
N GLU A 17 18.99 -18.92 -4.63
CA GLU A 17 17.81 -19.64 -4.13
C GLU A 17 16.52 -18.84 -4.35
N ILE A 18 16.55 -17.52 -4.14
CA ILE A 18 15.37 -16.66 -4.37
C ILE A 18 15.00 -16.64 -5.85
N ILE A 19 15.98 -16.49 -6.75
CA ILE A 19 15.75 -16.55 -8.20
C ILE A 19 15.16 -17.91 -8.59
N HIS A 20 15.74 -19.01 -8.09
CA HIS A 20 15.21 -20.34 -8.34
C HIS A 20 13.75 -20.49 -7.88
N MET A 21 13.37 -19.91 -6.74
CA MET A 21 11.97 -19.88 -6.30
C MET A 21 11.08 -19.05 -7.23
N LEU A 22 11.54 -17.88 -7.68
CA LEU A 22 10.79 -17.05 -8.62
C LEU A 22 10.50 -17.79 -9.92
N GLU A 23 11.46 -18.58 -10.43
CA GLU A 23 11.31 -19.38 -11.65
C GLU A 23 10.40 -20.59 -11.46
N THR A 24 10.46 -21.25 -10.30
CA THR A 24 9.78 -22.54 -10.07
C THR A 24 8.37 -22.42 -9.51
N ILE A 25 8.15 -21.51 -8.56
CA ILE A 25 6.87 -21.33 -7.85
C ILE A 25 6.22 -19.98 -8.12
N GLY A 26 6.89 -19.11 -8.89
CA GLY A 26 6.36 -17.81 -9.30
C GLY A 26 6.43 -16.73 -8.23
N LYS A 27 6.05 -15.51 -8.62
CA LYS A 27 6.14 -14.29 -7.78
C LYS A 27 5.30 -14.39 -6.51
N ILE A 28 4.03 -14.77 -6.62
CA ILE A 28 3.09 -14.80 -5.49
C ILE A 28 3.57 -15.76 -4.39
N LYS A 29 3.93 -17.00 -4.75
CA LYS A 29 4.36 -18.00 -3.76
C LYS A 29 5.74 -17.68 -3.19
N THR A 30 6.64 -17.14 -4.00
CA THR A 30 7.94 -16.65 -3.49
C THR A 30 7.73 -15.51 -2.48
N LEU A 31 6.90 -14.53 -2.81
CA LEU A 31 6.61 -13.40 -1.91
C LEU A 31 5.92 -13.87 -0.62
N SER A 32 4.94 -14.79 -0.74
CA SER A 32 4.29 -15.44 0.39
C SER A 32 5.29 -16.11 1.34
N PHE A 33 6.32 -16.76 0.77
CA PHE A 33 7.36 -17.42 1.56
C PHE A 33 8.16 -16.45 2.44
N PHE A 34 8.42 -15.23 1.97
CA PHE A 34 9.18 -14.21 2.71
C PHE A 34 8.30 -13.24 3.52
N ALA A 35 6.97 -13.38 3.49
CA ALA A 35 6.07 -12.37 4.06
C ALA A 35 6.31 -12.06 5.55
N GLU A 36 6.68 -13.07 6.36
CA GLU A 36 6.96 -12.88 7.80
C GLU A 36 8.10 -11.91 8.09
N VAL A 37 9.06 -11.76 7.16
CA VAL A 37 10.22 -10.87 7.31
C VAL A 37 10.08 -9.58 6.49
N LEU A 38 9.03 -9.47 5.68
CA LEU A 38 8.73 -8.28 4.87
C LEU A 38 7.67 -7.36 5.54
N SER A 39 6.85 -7.89 6.44
CA SER A 39 5.90 -7.10 7.23
C SER A 39 6.65 -6.29 8.29
N LYS A 40 6.26 -5.02 8.47
CA LYS A 40 6.73 -4.20 9.61
C LYS A 40 5.78 -4.32 10.79
N ARG A 41 6.32 -4.27 12.01
CA ARG A 41 5.50 -4.27 13.24
C ARG A 41 4.85 -2.92 13.48
N THR A 42 5.57 -1.84 13.16
CA THR A 42 5.09 -0.46 13.27
C THR A 42 5.59 0.40 12.12
N TYR A 43 4.78 1.39 11.73
CA TYR A 43 5.15 2.38 10.72
C TYR A 43 5.53 3.73 11.33
N PHE A 44 5.68 3.80 12.65
CA PHE A 44 6.27 4.93 13.34
C PHE A 44 6.95 4.48 14.64
N THR A 45 7.90 5.27 15.10
CA THR A 45 8.52 5.14 16.42
C THR A 45 8.28 6.43 17.21
N LEU A 46 8.19 6.27 18.53
CA LEU A 46 8.09 7.35 19.50
C LEU A 46 9.26 7.17 20.48
N ASN A 47 10.07 8.20 20.68
CA ASN A 47 11.10 8.19 21.71
C ASN A 47 10.58 8.79 23.03
N ASN A 48 11.39 8.73 24.08
CA ASN A 48 11.01 9.23 25.42
C ASN A 48 10.76 10.75 25.44
N ASP A 49 11.26 11.50 24.46
CA ASP A 49 11.06 12.94 24.32
C ASP A 49 9.79 13.30 23.53
N GLY A 50 9.00 12.31 23.13
CA GLY A 50 7.79 12.53 22.31
C GLY A 50 8.07 12.76 20.83
N THR A 51 9.29 12.51 20.35
CA THR A 51 9.65 12.66 18.93
C THR A 51 9.09 11.49 18.12
N ILE A 52 8.27 11.80 17.12
CA ILE A 52 7.67 10.83 16.21
C ILE A 52 8.53 10.74 14.95
N LYS A 53 9.02 9.53 14.64
CA LYS A 53 9.64 9.22 13.34
C LYS A 53 8.78 8.22 12.59
N ARG A 54 8.41 8.53 11.34
CA ARG A 54 7.65 7.61 10.49
C ARG A 54 8.60 6.72 9.69
N ASN A 55 8.25 5.44 9.59
CA ASN A 55 8.99 4.48 8.77
C ASN A 55 8.47 4.53 7.34
N GLU A 56 9.39 4.39 6.38
CA GLU A 56 9.01 4.32 4.97
C GLU A 56 8.23 3.05 4.65
N LEU A 57 7.41 3.15 3.59
CA LEU A 57 6.73 2.02 2.95
C LEU A 57 7.76 0.96 2.54
N ASN A 58 7.43 -0.30 2.79
CA ASN A 58 8.12 -1.42 2.15
C ASN A 58 7.59 -1.55 0.71
N PHE A 59 8.43 -1.25 -0.28
CA PHE A 59 8.05 -1.24 -1.69
C PHE A 59 8.00 -2.63 -2.33
N ILE A 60 8.11 -3.72 -1.56
CA ILE A 60 8.15 -5.08 -2.11
C ILE A 60 6.92 -5.42 -2.98
N LEU A 61 5.71 -5.02 -2.56
CA LEU A 61 4.49 -5.26 -3.34
C LEU A 61 4.48 -4.48 -4.67
N PRO A 62 4.74 -3.15 -4.69
CA PRO A 62 4.93 -2.41 -5.94
C PRO A 62 6.00 -2.99 -6.86
N ILE A 63 7.15 -3.36 -6.32
CA ILE A 63 8.25 -3.92 -7.10
C ILE A 63 7.81 -5.25 -7.77
N PHE A 64 7.16 -6.13 -7.02
CA PHE A 64 6.67 -7.41 -7.54
C PHE A 64 5.57 -7.26 -8.59
N ALA A 65 4.72 -6.23 -8.44
CA ALA A 65 3.64 -5.93 -9.38
C ALA A 65 4.16 -5.41 -10.73
N PHE A 66 5.26 -4.65 -10.74
CA PHE A 66 5.69 -3.88 -11.91
C PHE A 66 7.06 -4.26 -12.49
N SER A 67 7.83 -5.12 -11.83
CA SER A 67 9.11 -5.63 -12.35
C SER A 67 9.01 -7.11 -12.74
N ASN A 68 9.61 -7.46 -13.88
CA ASN A 68 9.87 -8.86 -14.29
C ASN A 68 11.35 -9.24 -14.20
N ASP A 69 12.22 -8.30 -13.81
CA ASP A 69 13.65 -8.54 -13.61
C ASP A 69 13.86 -9.38 -12.34
N LEU A 70 14.17 -10.67 -12.51
CA LEU A 70 14.31 -11.63 -11.42
C LEU A 70 15.44 -11.26 -10.46
N ASP A 71 16.53 -10.69 -10.97
CA ASP A 71 17.64 -10.23 -10.16
C ASP A 71 17.20 -9.08 -9.24
N TYR A 72 16.49 -8.10 -9.79
CA TYR A 72 15.95 -6.98 -9.01
C TYR A 72 14.90 -7.43 -8.00
N LEU A 73 14.03 -8.39 -8.35
CA LEU A 73 13.05 -8.97 -7.42
C LEU A 73 13.75 -9.68 -6.24
N ALA A 74 14.80 -10.45 -6.53
CA ALA A 74 15.55 -11.17 -5.51
C ALA A 74 16.33 -10.23 -4.58
N ASP A 75 17.00 -9.21 -5.14
CA ASP A 75 17.68 -8.18 -4.35
C ASP A 75 16.69 -7.40 -3.48
N SER A 76 15.49 -7.15 -4.00
CA SER A 76 14.44 -6.45 -3.25
C SER A 76 13.96 -7.27 -2.05
N ILE A 77 13.79 -8.59 -2.17
CA ILE A 77 13.48 -9.45 -1.01
C ILE A 77 14.57 -9.30 0.07
N ILE A 78 15.85 -9.37 -0.31
CA ILE A 78 16.97 -9.27 0.63
C ILE A 78 16.99 -7.90 1.32
N ASN A 79 16.83 -6.82 0.54
CA ASN A 79 16.95 -5.45 1.04
C ASN A 79 15.79 -5.02 1.93
N PHE A 80 14.58 -5.51 1.66
CA PHE A 80 13.38 -5.17 2.42
C PHE A 80 13.06 -6.15 3.56
N SER A 81 13.79 -7.26 3.67
CA SER A 81 13.62 -8.20 4.78
C SER A 81 14.25 -7.68 6.07
N ASP A 82 13.50 -7.72 7.17
CA ASP A 82 13.98 -7.41 8.51
C ASP A 82 13.73 -8.58 9.47
N LEU A 83 14.81 -9.31 9.79
CA LEU A 83 14.77 -10.44 10.72
C LEU A 83 14.45 -10.03 12.16
N LYS A 84 14.68 -8.76 12.55
CA LYS A 84 14.38 -8.24 13.89
C LYS A 84 12.89 -7.96 14.05
N GLU A 85 12.24 -7.54 12.96
CA GLU A 85 10.80 -7.27 12.94
C GLU A 85 9.95 -8.50 12.61
N ARG A 86 10.57 -9.64 12.30
CA ARG A 86 9.87 -10.89 11.92
C ARG A 86 8.60 -11.13 12.72
N GLU A 87 7.49 -11.30 12.01
CA GLU A 87 6.16 -11.50 12.59
C GLU A 87 5.57 -12.79 12.01
N LYS A 88 5.18 -13.73 12.89
CA LYS A 88 4.46 -14.94 12.45
C LYS A 88 3.09 -14.55 11.94
N ILE A 89 2.77 -14.96 10.71
CA ILE A 89 1.46 -14.73 10.12
C ILE A 89 0.56 -15.90 10.49
N SER A 90 -0.47 -15.61 11.30
CA SER A 90 -1.48 -16.59 11.70
C SER A 90 -2.58 -16.70 10.65
N ALA A 91 -3.20 -17.88 10.61
CA ALA A 91 -4.33 -18.13 9.72
C ALA A 91 -5.45 -17.09 9.93
N ILE A 92 -5.98 -16.55 8.83
CA ILE A 92 -7.05 -15.55 8.89
C ILE A 92 -8.39 -16.25 8.73
N TYR A 93 -9.14 -16.36 9.82
CA TYR A 93 -10.47 -16.97 9.80
C TYR A 93 -11.51 -16.10 9.06
N ARG A 94 -12.48 -16.76 8.42
CA ARG A 94 -13.56 -16.15 7.64
C ARG A 94 -14.74 -15.67 8.49
N PHE A 95 -15.60 -14.82 7.93
CA PHE A 95 -16.86 -14.37 8.53
C PHE A 95 -18.03 -14.59 7.55
N SER A 96 -18.69 -15.74 7.59
CA SER A 96 -19.72 -16.09 6.58
C SER A 96 -21.04 -15.33 6.71
N ASN A 97 -21.37 -14.78 7.89
CA ASN A 97 -22.74 -14.35 8.22
C ASN A 97 -22.95 -12.83 8.24
N ILE A 98 -22.11 -12.05 7.54
CA ILE A 98 -22.21 -10.58 7.52
C ILE A 98 -22.46 -10.11 6.09
N GLU A 99 -23.46 -9.28 5.86
CA GLU A 99 -23.74 -8.70 4.54
C GLU A 99 -22.64 -7.74 4.06
N ILE A 100 -22.47 -7.59 2.75
CA ILE A 100 -21.42 -6.76 2.13
C ILE A 100 -21.42 -5.32 2.67
N PRO A 101 -22.55 -4.58 2.74
CA PRO A 101 -22.54 -3.21 3.27
C PRO A 101 -21.98 -3.12 4.70
N LYS A 102 -22.34 -4.09 5.55
CA LYS A 102 -21.87 -4.17 6.93
C LYS A 102 -20.41 -4.64 7.04
N LEU A 103 -19.94 -5.46 6.10
CA LEU A 103 -18.52 -5.81 5.98
C LEU A 103 -17.67 -4.58 5.67
N LYS A 104 -18.10 -3.74 4.70
CA LYS A 104 -17.41 -2.50 4.34
C LYS A 104 -17.32 -1.53 5.52
N GLU A 105 -18.45 -1.26 6.16
CA GLU A 105 -18.52 -0.37 7.33
C GLU A 105 -17.55 -0.83 8.44
N LYS A 106 -17.60 -2.12 8.76
CA LYS A 106 -16.74 -2.72 9.78
C LYS A 106 -15.27 -2.68 9.39
N LEU A 107 -14.94 -2.94 8.12
CA LEU A 107 -13.57 -2.85 7.61
C LEU A 107 -13.04 -1.42 7.76
N MET A 108 -13.76 -0.40 7.27
CA MET A 108 -13.34 1.00 7.41
C MET A 108 -13.12 1.39 8.87
N LYS A 109 -14.03 1.00 9.77
CA LYS A 109 -13.91 1.27 11.21
C LYS A 109 -12.68 0.61 11.82
N THR A 110 -12.39 -0.64 11.48
CA THR A 110 -11.24 -1.35 12.04
C THR A 110 -9.91 -0.87 11.46
N LEU A 111 -9.91 -0.43 10.19
CA LEU A 111 -8.78 0.25 9.57
C LEU A 111 -8.46 1.57 10.29
N ALA A 112 -9.46 2.43 10.50
CA ALA A 112 -9.30 3.71 11.19
C ALA A 112 -8.79 3.55 12.63
N ASN A 113 -9.31 2.56 13.36
CA ASN A 113 -8.86 2.27 14.72
C ASN A 113 -7.50 1.53 14.77
N GLY A 114 -6.96 1.11 13.64
CA GLY A 114 -5.74 0.30 13.52
C GLY A 114 -5.83 -1.06 14.20
N ASN A 115 -7.02 -1.68 14.15
CA ASN A 115 -7.27 -3.00 14.72
C ASN A 115 -7.03 -4.08 13.67
N LEU A 116 -5.79 -4.61 13.61
CA LEU A 116 -5.37 -5.57 12.59
C LEU A 116 -6.13 -6.90 12.67
N ASP A 117 -6.41 -7.40 13.87
CA ASP A 117 -7.06 -8.71 14.03
C ASP A 117 -8.47 -8.77 13.45
N PHE A 118 -9.20 -7.67 13.51
CA PHE A 118 -10.50 -7.57 12.85
C PHE A 118 -10.38 -7.13 11.40
N SER A 119 -9.49 -6.17 11.09
CA SER A 119 -9.32 -5.67 9.71
C SER A 119 -8.93 -6.80 8.75
N LYS A 120 -8.03 -7.70 9.16
CA LYS A 120 -7.61 -8.84 8.34
C LYS A 120 -8.75 -9.80 8.02
N ARG A 121 -9.66 -10.03 8.99
CA ARG A 121 -10.81 -10.93 8.81
C ARG A 121 -11.91 -10.31 7.95
N TYR A 122 -12.30 -9.06 8.22
CA TYR A 122 -13.29 -8.36 7.40
C TYR A 122 -12.78 -8.12 5.97
N GLY A 123 -11.50 -7.75 5.84
CA GLY A 123 -10.85 -7.58 4.54
C GLY A 123 -10.79 -8.88 3.75
N LYS A 124 -10.38 -10.00 4.37
CA LYS A 124 -10.36 -11.31 3.70
C LYS A 124 -11.74 -11.72 3.22
N GLU A 125 -12.76 -11.58 4.08
CA GLU A 125 -14.11 -11.96 3.70
C GLU A 125 -14.64 -11.12 2.53
N LEU A 126 -14.41 -9.80 2.57
CA LEU A 126 -14.81 -8.92 1.48
C LEU A 126 -14.05 -9.27 0.20
N PHE A 127 -12.72 -9.45 0.26
CA PHE A 127 -11.89 -9.84 -0.90
C PHE A 127 -12.36 -11.14 -1.55
N LEU A 128 -12.68 -12.16 -0.75
CA LEU A 128 -13.11 -13.46 -1.28
C LEU A 128 -14.51 -13.43 -1.90
N ARG A 129 -15.38 -12.51 -1.46
CA ARG A 129 -16.77 -12.40 -1.95
C ARG A 129 -16.91 -11.41 -3.10
N ASP A 130 -16.17 -10.31 -3.04
CA ASP A 130 -16.21 -9.23 -4.00
C ASP A 130 -14.87 -8.47 -3.96
N ARG A 131 -13.96 -8.86 -4.86
CA ARG A 131 -12.62 -8.26 -4.96
C ARG A 131 -12.67 -6.78 -5.33
N GLU A 132 -13.56 -6.41 -6.24
CA GLU A 132 -13.69 -5.02 -6.68
C GLU A 132 -14.18 -4.13 -5.54
N GLU A 133 -15.18 -4.58 -4.79
CA GLU A 133 -15.68 -3.85 -3.63
C GLU A 133 -14.65 -3.77 -2.50
N PHE A 134 -13.81 -4.80 -2.32
CA PHE A 134 -12.66 -4.74 -1.42
C PHE A 134 -11.69 -3.63 -1.83
N TYR A 135 -11.25 -3.60 -3.09
CA TYR A 135 -10.33 -2.58 -3.58
C TYR A 135 -10.89 -1.18 -3.45
N LYS A 136 -12.15 -1.00 -3.84
CA LYS A 136 -12.86 0.28 -3.70
C LYS A 136 -12.91 0.73 -2.24
N THR A 137 -13.26 -0.16 -1.31
CA THR A 137 -13.40 0.17 0.12
C THR A 137 -12.07 0.59 0.75
N ILE A 138 -10.97 -0.12 0.45
CA ILE A 138 -9.66 0.25 1.03
C ILE A 138 -9.05 1.48 0.35
N LEU A 139 -9.38 1.75 -0.92
CA LEU A 139 -9.04 3.01 -1.58
C LEU A 139 -9.82 4.18 -0.99
N GLU A 140 -11.13 4.03 -0.78
CA GLU A 140 -11.96 5.02 -0.07
C GLU A 140 -11.34 5.38 1.27
N PHE A 141 -10.95 4.38 2.06
CA PHE A 141 -10.23 4.60 3.31
C PHE A 141 -8.89 5.34 3.11
N SER A 142 -8.10 4.95 2.11
CA SER A 142 -6.79 5.56 1.85
C SER A 142 -6.87 7.06 1.53
N PHE A 143 -7.95 7.50 0.88
CA PHE A 143 -8.13 8.91 0.52
C PHE A 143 -8.53 9.79 1.71
N LEU A 144 -9.04 9.21 2.79
CA LEU A 144 -9.31 9.94 4.03
C LEU A 144 -8.01 10.39 4.70
N GLY A 145 -6.98 9.54 4.65
CA GLY A 145 -5.70 9.73 5.35
C GLY A 145 -4.67 10.55 4.59
N ASP A 146 -3.42 10.54 5.07
CA ASP A 146 -2.33 11.31 4.46
C ASP A 146 -1.94 10.76 3.08
N MET A 147 -1.78 11.63 2.07
CA MET A 147 -1.30 11.22 0.73
C MET A 147 0.13 10.63 0.81
N LYS A 148 0.95 11.12 1.75
CA LYS A 148 2.31 10.62 2.04
C LYS A 148 2.39 9.15 2.45
N SER A 149 1.25 8.53 2.75
CA SER A 149 1.18 7.12 3.12
C SER A 149 1.48 6.18 1.95
N LEU A 150 1.36 6.61 0.68
CA LEU A 150 1.48 5.73 -0.49
C LEU A 150 0.53 4.51 -0.45
N LYS A 151 -0.55 4.57 0.33
CA LYS A 151 -1.60 3.54 0.35
C LYS A 151 -2.19 3.28 -1.05
N PRO A 152 -2.53 4.31 -1.86
CA PRO A 152 -3.01 4.09 -3.23
C PRO A 152 -2.02 3.29 -4.08
N LEU A 153 -0.73 3.65 -4.07
CA LEU A 153 0.32 2.90 -4.76
C LEU A 153 0.30 1.42 -4.34
N LEU A 154 0.27 1.14 -3.04
CA LEU A 154 0.29 -0.22 -2.52
C LEU A 154 -0.96 -1.02 -2.94
N ILE A 155 -2.13 -0.39 -2.89
CA ILE A 155 -3.41 -1.02 -3.24
C ILE A 155 -3.47 -1.33 -4.74
N LEU A 156 -3.10 -0.38 -5.59
CA LEU A 156 -3.05 -0.58 -7.05
C LEU A 156 -2.03 -1.66 -7.43
N SER A 157 -0.88 -1.67 -6.77
CA SER A 157 0.13 -2.71 -6.95
C SER A 157 -0.40 -4.09 -6.57
N PHE A 158 -1.08 -4.20 -5.43
CA PHE A 158 -1.68 -5.45 -5.00
C PHE A 158 -2.79 -5.89 -5.96
N LYS A 159 -3.62 -4.97 -6.47
CA LYS A 159 -4.64 -5.28 -7.48
C LYS A 159 -4.02 -5.89 -8.72
N LYS A 160 -2.96 -5.29 -9.26
CA LYS A 160 -2.22 -5.83 -10.40
C LYS A 160 -1.59 -7.18 -10.10
N LEU A 161 -0.95 -7.32 -8.94
CA LEU A 161 -0.27 -8.55 -8.56
C LEU A 161 -1.26 -9.73 -8.39
N PHE A 162 -2.51 -9.46 -8.02
CA PHE A 162 -3.57 -10.45 -7.84
C PHE A 162 -4.54 -10.56 -9.03
N GLU A 163 -4.21 -9.93 -10.16
CA GLU A 163 -5.01 -10.04 -11.38
C GLU A 163 -5.00 -11.50 -11.86
N ASN A 164 -6.17 -12.14 -11.86
CA ASN A 164 -6.35 -13.57 -12.17
C ASN A 164 -5.66 -14.57 -11.23
N GLU A 165 -5.10 -14.12 -10.10
CA GLU A 165 -4.46 -14.99 -9.11
C GLU A 165 -5.46 -15.47 -8.05
N GLU A 166 -5.22 -16.66 -7.50
CA GLU A 166 -5.94 -17.14 -6.32
C GLU A 166 -5.55 -16.35 -5.06
N TYR A 167 -6.39 -16.43 -4.03
CA TYR A 167 -6.09 -15.81 -2.75
C TYR A 167 -4.81 -16.40 -2.13
N GLU A 168 -3.86 -15.54 -1.77
CA GLU A 168 -2.70 -15.87 -0.97
C GLU A 168 -2.72 -15.05 0.33
N GLU A 169 -2.92 -15.75 1.44
CA GLU A 169 -3.08 -15.19 2.78
C GLU A 169 -1.89 -14.36 3.24
N ASN A 170 -0.67 -14.85 3.01
CA ASN A 170 0.54 -14.17 3.49
C ASN A 170 0.80 -12.88 2.72
N VAL A 171 0.54 -12.87 1.40
CA VAL A 171 0.68 -11.66 0.59
C VAL A 171 -0.46 -10.68 0.90
N PHE A 172 -1.70 -11.18 1.08
CA PHE A 172 -2.82 -10.38 1.56
C PHE A 172 -2.50 -9.73 2.92
N PHE A 173 -1.85 -10.46 3.82
CA PHE A 173 -1.43 -9.94 5.11
C PHE A 173 -0.48 -8.74 4.97
N LEU A 174 0.48 -8.77 4.02
CA LEU A 174 1.38 -7.63 3.76
C LEU A 174 0.60 -6.34 3.45
N LEU A 175 -0.43 -6.44 2.59
CA LEU A 175 -1.29 -5.30 2.24
C LEU A 175 -2.08 -4.81 3.46
N ILE A 176 -2.88 -5.69 4.09
CA ILE A 176 -3.82 -5.26 5.13
C ILE A 176 -3.09 -4.81 6.40
N SER A 177 -1.94 -5.43 6.71
CA SER A 177 -1.04 -5.04 7.80
C SER A 177 -0.56 -3.60 7.60
N PHE A 178 -0.06 -3.26 6.41
CA PHE A 178 0.36 -1.89 6.09
C PHE A 178 -0.79 -0.89 6.25
N ILE A 179 -1.92 -1.15 5.59
CA ILE A 179 -3.05 -0.21 5.56
C ILE A 179 -3.56 0.07 6.97
N THR A 180 -3.59 -0.97 7.82
CA THR A 180 -4.12 -0.89 9.19
C THR A 180 -3.11 -0.29 10.18
N LYS A 181 -1.82 -0.64 10.09
CA LYS A 181 -0.78 -0.20 11.04
C LYS A 181 -0.29 1.22 10.73
N TYR A 182 -0.39 1.69 9.49
CA TYR A 182 -0.07 3.07 9.15
C TYR A 182 -1.15 4.01 9.71
N ARG A 183 -0.78 4.79 10.74
CA ARG A 183 -1.67 5.76 11.39
C ARG A 183 -1.83 7.02 10.56
N ASP A 184 -3.01 7.19 10.00
CA ASP A 184 -3.38 8.36 9.22
C ASP A 184 -3.67 9.58 10.10
N ASN A 185 -3.46 10.75 9.51
CA ASN A 185 -4.10 11.97 9.93
C ASN A 185 -5.31 12.25 9.01
N PHE A 186 -6.49 12.43 9.58
CA PHE A 186 -7.73 12.76 8.85
C PHE A 186 -8.02 14.26 8.78
N TYR A 187 -7.16 15.10 9.40
CA TYR A 187 -7.35 16.54 9.50
C TYR A 187 -7.71 17.22 8.17
N PHE A 188 -6.96 16.93 7.10
CA PHE A 188 -7.20 17.56 5.80
C PHE A 188 -8.55 17.16 5.19
N TYR A 189 -9.01 15.93 5.42
CA TYR A 189 -10.32 15.47 4.96
C TYR A 189 -11.46 16.07 5.79
N GLU A 190 -11.27 16.19 7.11
CA GLU A 190 -12.27 16.75 8.02
C GLU A 190 -12.43 18.26 7.87
N ASN A 191 -11.34 18.96 7.50
CA ASN A 191 -11.27 20.41 7.41
C ASN A 191 -11.15 20.93 5.98
N CYS A 192 -11.34 20.09 4.94
CA CYS A 192 -11.47 20.61 3.58
C CYS A 192 -12.80 21.36 3.50
N GLU A 193 -12.76 22.67 3.75
CA GLU A 193 -13.88 23.53 3.44
C GLU A 193 -14.19 23.37 1.95
N LYS A 194 -15.48 23.26 1.62
CA LYS A 194 -15.92 23.39 0.24
C LYS A 194 -15.67 24.86 -0.15
N GLU A 195 -14.43 25.18 -0.49
CA GLU A 195 -14.12 26.40 -1.22
C GLU A 195 -15.15 26.46 -2.37
N ASN A 196 -15.78 27.61 -2.59
CA ASN A 196 -16.82 27.79 -3.62
C ASN A 196 -16.31 27.55 -5.06
N ASN A 197 -15.09 27.04 -5.22
CA ASN A 197 -14.45 26.65 -6.46
C ASN A 197 -14.35 25.13 -6.54
N PRO A 198 -15.21 24.47 -7.34
CA PRO A 198 -15.07 23.04 -7.58
C PRO A 198 -13.72 22.75 -8.26
N VAL A 199 -12.99 21.76 -7.74
CA VAL A 199 -11.74 21.29 -8.33
C VAL A 199 -12.08 20.35 -9.48
N ASN A 200 -11.64 20.68 -10.69
CA ASN A 200 -11.78 19.80 -11.85
C ASN A 200 -10.67 18.75 -11.87
N PHE A 201 -11.03 17.47 -11.97
CA PHE A 201 -10.08 16.35 -11.97
C PHE A 201 -9.09 16.40 -13.14
N GLU A 202 -9.57 16.64 -14.36
CA GLU A 202 -8.71 16.68 -15.56
C GLU A 202 -7.72 17.84 -15.47
N MET A 203 -8.17 19.03 -15.05
CA MET A 203 -7.27 20.17 -14.84
C MET A 203 -6.22 19.87 -13.76
N LEU A 204 -6.62 19.23 -12.65
CA LEU A 204 -5.68 18.85 -11.59
C LEU A 204 -4.62 17.87 -12.12
N LYS A 205 -5.05 16.87 -12.89
CA LYS A 205 -4.19 15.87 -13.51
C LYS A 205 -3.22 16.50 -14.51
N GLU A 206 -3.70 17.37 -15.40
CA GLU A 206 -2.86 18.12 -16.36
C GLU A 206 -1.82 19.00 -15.65
N ASN A 207 -2.21 19.69 -14.58
CA ASN A 207 -1.30 20.51 -13.78
C ASN A 207 -0.20 19.67 -13.11
N VAL A 208 -0.52 18.47 -12.65
CA VAL A 208 0.47 17.54 -12.08
C VAL A 208 1.41 17.02 -13.17
N LEU A 209 0.86 16.58 -14.31
CA LEU A 209 1.63 16.01 -15.42
C LEU A 209 2.55 17.02 -16.12
N SER A 210 2.18 18.29 -16.14
CA SER A 210 3.02 19.36 -16.69
C SER A 210 4.15 19.81 -15.73
N ASN A 211 4.08 19.45 -14.45
CA ASN A 211 5.07 19.84 -13.45
C ASN A 211 6.20 18.81 -13.33
N LYS A 212 7.20 18.90 -14.21
CA LYS A 212 8.35 17.99 -14.22
C LYS A 212 9.05 17.83 -12.86
N LYS A 213 9.24 18.92 -12.11
CA LYS A 213 9.91 18.87 -10.80
C LYS A 213 9.12 18.03 -9.79
N LEU A 214 7.79 18.15 -9.82
CA LEU A 214 6.90 17.36 -8.98
C LEU A 214 6.95 15.89 -9.39
N LEU A 215 6.88 15.58 -10.68
CA LEU A 215 6.93 14.19 -11.18
C LEU A 215 8.24 13.46 -10.84
N GLU A 216 9.35 14.21 -10.74
CA GLU A 216 10.66 13.71 -10.33
C GLU A 216 10.83 13.65 -8.80
N SER A 217 9.75 13.83 -8.03
CA SER A 217 9.74 13.79 -6.58
C SER A 217 8.87 12.66 -6.02
N ARG A 218 9.14 12.28 -4.77
CA ARG A 218 8.34 11.31 -4.01
C ARG A 218 6.89 11.77 -3.88
N GLU A 219 6.67 13.05 -3.61
CA GLU A 219 5.35 13.65 -3.50
C GLU A 219 4.59 13.54 -4.84
N GLY A 220 5.29 13.65 -5.97
CA GLY A 220 4.72 13.34 -7.28
C GLY A 220 4.21 11.92 -7.40
N LEU A 221 4.97 10.91 -6.95
CA LEU A 221 4.53 9.51 -6.92
C LEU A 221 3.28 9.32 -6.05
N GLU A 222 3.24 9.99 -4.90
CA GLU A 222 2.10 9.98 -3.97
C GLU A 222 0.84 10.53 -4.65
N ILE A 223 0.96 11.66 -5.34
CA ILE A 223 -0.14 12.29 -6.09
C ILE A 223 -0.56 11.43 -7.29
N LEU A 224 0.39 11.00 -8.12
CA LEU A 224 0.12 10.22 -9.33
C LEU A 224 -0.63 8.92 -9.02
N SER A 225 -0.17 8.17 -8.02
CA SER A 225 -0.85 6.93 -7.60
C SER A 225 -2.25 7.19 -7.05
N THR A 226 -2.45 8.33 -6.38
CA THR A 226 -3.77 8.78 -5.89
C THR A 226 -4.71 9.14 -7.05
N LEU A 227 -4.24 9.96 -8.00
CA LEU A 227 -5.03 10.34 -9.17
C LEU A 227 -5.38 9.12 -10.03
N LYS A 228 -4.44 8.17 -10.19
CA LYS A 228 -4.71 6.93 -10.92
C LYS A 228 -5.80 6.10 -10.23
N ALA A 229 -5.80 6.03 -8.91
CA ALA A 229 -6.83 5.33 -8.17
C ALA A 229 -8.21 5.99 -8.29
N LEU A 230 -8.26 7.33 -8.33
CA LEU A 230 -9.48 8.10 -8.58
C LEU A 230 -10.03 7.92 -10.01
N GLU A 231 -9.16 7.70 -10.99
CA GLU A 231 -9.56 7.43 -12.38
C GLU A 231 -10.24 6.06 -12.55
N ILE A 232 -9.86 5.05 -11.75
CA ILE A 232 -10.32 3.67 -11.92
C ILE A 232 -11.73 3.44 -11.38
N TYR A 233 -12.14 4.17 -10.33
CA TYR A 233 -13.41 3.92 -9.64
C TYR A 233 -14.24 5.19 -9.45
N ASN A 234 -15.56 5.03 -9.56
CA ASN A 234 -16.49 6.09 -9.19
C ASN A 234 -16.79 6.06 -7.68
N PHE A 235 -16.34 7.10 -6.97
CA PHE A 235 -16.48 7.24 -5.52
C PHE A 235 -17.61 8.19 -5.15
N LYS A 236 -18.35 7.88 -4.08
CA LYS A 236 -19.45 8.74 -3.61
C LYS A 236 -18.97 10.12 -3.14
N ASN A 237 -17.79 10.18 -2.51
CA ASN A 237 -17.20 11.41 -1.95
C ASN A 237 -16.09 11.97 -2.85
N PHE A 238 -16.16 11.74 -4.17
CA PHE A 238 -15.12 12.08 -5.14
C PHE A 238 -14.66 13.54 -5.03
N ASP A 239 -15.61 14.49 -4.99
CA ASP A 239 -15.29 15.92 -4.90
C ASP A 239 -14.52 16.28 -3.62
N ASN A 240 -14.87 15.65 -2.48
CA ASN A 240 -14.15 15.87 -1.22
C ASN A 240 -12.71 15.33 -1.32
N PHE A 241 -12.50 14.18 -1.98
CA PHE A 241 -11.16 13.64 -2.21
C PHE A 241 -10.34 14.58 -3.09
N LEU A 242 -10.93 15.14 -4.16
CA LEU A 242 -10.25 16.11 -5.02
C LEU A 242 -9.87 17.39 -4.28
N LEU A 243 -10.80 17.96 -3.49
CA LEU A 243 -10.55 19.15 -2.69
C LEU A 243 -9.39 18.94 -1.72
N LYS A 244 -9.40 17.81 -1.00
CA LYS A 244 -8.31 17.42 -0.11
C LYS A 244 -6.98 17.29 -0.86
N ILE A 245 -6.95 16.59 -1.99
CA ILE A 245 -5.71 16.41 -2.77
C ILE A 245 -5.17 17.75 -3.25
N ALA A 246 -6.03 18.62 -3.80
CA ALA A 246 -5.63 19.96 -4.22
C ALA A 246 -5.10 20.80 -3.05
N PHE A 247 -5.71 20.69 -1.87
CA PHE A 247 -5.22 21.35 -0.66
C PHE A 247 -3.85 20.81 -0.23
N GLU A 248 -3.66 19.50 -0.16
CA GLU A 248 -2.37 18.89 0.18
C GLU A 248 -1.27 19.27 -0.81
N ILE A 249 -1.56 19.31 -2.11
CA ILE A 249 -0.61 19.75 -3.15
C ILE A 249 -0.15 21.20 -2.91
N ARG A 250 -1.08 22.10 -2.60
CA ARG A 250 -0.77 23.51 -2.26
C ARG A 250 0.13 23.64 -1.02
N MET A 251 0.04 22.67 -0.11
CA MET A 251 0.80 22.66 1.15
C MET A 251 2.20 22.03 1.02
N ILE A 252 2.55 21.46 -0.13
CA ILE A 252 3.90 20.92 -0.38
C ILE A 252 4.90 22.08 -0.41
N LYS A 253 5.79 22.10 0.58
CA LYS A 253 6.86 23.11 0.69
C LYS A 253 8.19 22.66 0.11
N ASN A 254 8.46 21.35 0.18
CA ASN A 254 9.72 20.74 -0.22
C ASN A 254 9.44 19.50 -1.06
N LEU A 255 10.29 19.24 -2.04
CA LEU A 255 10.23 18.06 -2.90
C LEU A 255 11.37 17.12 -2.55
N THR A 256 11.04 15.85 -2.36
CA THR A 256 12.01 14.81 -2.05
C THR A 256 12.43 14.10 -3.34
N ALA A 257 13.72 14.14 -3.69
CA ALA A 257 14.20 13.51 -4.91
C ALA A 257 13.95 11.99 -4.91
N LEU A 258 13.53 11.45 -6.05
CA LEU A 258 13.32 10.00 -6.21
C LEU A 258 14.65 9.23 -6.16
N ASN A 259 14.66 8.15 -5.38
CA ASN A 259 15.68 7.10 -5.49
C ASN A 259 15.37 6.15 -6.65
N GLU A 260 16.28 5.23 -6.97
CA GLU A 260 16.14 4.32 -8.12
C GLU A 260 14.82 3.51 -8.11
N THR A 261 14.45 2.93 -6.97
CA THR A 261 13.18 2.20 -6.82
C THR A 261 11.98 3.08 -7.12
N THR A 262 11.94 4.27 -6.52
CA THR A 262 10.81 5.19 -6.68
C THR A 262 10.74 5.79 -8.08
N LYS A 263 11.87 6.01 -8.77
CA LYS A 263 11.88 6.38 -10.21
C LYS A 263 11.20 5.32 -11.08
N ARG A 264 11.56 4.04 -10.88
CA ARG A 264 10.96 2.92 -11.63
C ARG A 264 9.46 2.84 -11.40
N LEU A 265 9.02 3.04 -10.16
CA LEU A 265 7.60 3.02 -9.81
C LEU A 265 6.85 4.23 -10.36
N SER A 266 7.42 5.44 -10.32
CA SER A 266 6.79 6.63 -10.91
C SER A 266 6.55 6.47 -12.41
N ALA A 267 7.50 5.88 -13.14
CA ALA A 267 7.38 5.65 -14.58
C ALA A 267 6.20 4.75 -15.00
N VAL A 268 5.65 3.95 -14.08
CA VAL A 268 4.47 3.10 -14.33
C VAL A 268 3.17 3.91 -14.41
N PHE A 269 3.13 5.09 -13.77
CA PHE A 269 1.93 5.93 -13.66
C PHE A 269 1.94 7.14 -14.61
N LEU A 270 3.02 7.29 -15.39
CA LEU A 270 3.17 8.27 -16.47
C LEU A 270 2.77 7.64 -17.80
#